data_AF-A0AA42W727-F1
#
_entry.id   AF-A0AA42W727-F1
#
_cell.length_a   1.000
_cell.length_b   1.000
_cell.length_c   1.000
_cell.angle_alpha   90.00
_cell.angle_beta   90.00
_cell.angle_gamma   90.00
#
_symmetry.space_group_name_H-M   'P 1'
#
loop_
_entity.id
_entity.type
_entity.pdbx_description
1 polymer ?
#
loop_
_entity_poly.entity_id
_entity_poly.type
_entity_poly.pdbx_seq_one_letter_code
_entity_poly.pdbx_strand_id
1 'polypeptide(L)' 'MNTKAARFSPEVRERAVRLVQECQADYASLWGACESIAPKIGCSV' A
#
# COMPACT_ATOMS: atom_id res chain seq x y z
N MET A 1 5.76 17.31 -19.75
CA MET A 1 6.12 16.58 -18.51
C MET A 1 4.83 16.09 -17.86
N ASN A 2 4.55 14.79 -17.96
CA ASN A 2 3.30 14.20 -17.48
C ASN A 2 3.36 14.10 -15.95
N THR A 3 3.01 15.17 -15.25
CA THR A 3 2.91 15.21 -13.79
C THR A 3 1.68 14.40 -13.39
N LYS A 4 1.83 13.07 -13.39
CA LYS A 4 0.97 12.21 -12.58
C LYS A 4 1.18 12.65 -11.14
N ALA A 5 0.38 13.62 -10.70
CA ALA A 5 0.26 13.98 -9.30
C ALA A 5 0.16 12.66 -8.55
N ALA A 6 1.17 12.36 -7.73
CA ALA A 6 1.15 11.16 -6.94
C ALA A 6 -0.15 11.23 -6.14
N ARG A 7 -1.13 10.36 -6.47
CA ARG A 7 -2.46 10.37 -5.83
C ARG A 7 -2.36 10.24 -4.31
N PHE A 8 -1.20 9.81 -3.83
CA PHE A 8 -0.86 9.64 -2.44
C PHE A 8 0.39 10.45 -2.11
N SER A 9 0.34 11.16 -0.99
CA SER A 9 1.50 11.81 -0.38
C SER A 9 2.62 10.81 -0.09
N PRO A 10 3.89 11.25 -0.06
CA PRO A 10 5.02 10.38 0.27
C PRO A 10 4.82 9.68 1.62
N GLU A 11 4.27 10.36 2.63
CA GLU A 11 4.00 9.72 3.93
C GLU A 11 3.01 8.55 3.83
N VAL A 12 1.99 8.67 2.97
CA VAL A 12 0.99 7.62 2.75
C VAL A 12 1.63 6.41 2.07
N ARG A 13 2.53 6.64 1.12
CA ARG A 13 3.27 5.58 0.43
C ARG A 13 4.20 4.85 1.39
N GLU A 14 4.97 5.57 2.19
CA GLU A 14 5.88 4.96 3.17
C GLU A 14 5.12 4.18 4.24
N ARG A 15 3.98 4.72 4.71
CA ARG A 15 3.10 4.01 5.64
C ARG A 15 2.55 2.72 5.02
N ALA A 16 2.09 2.76 3.77
CA ALA A 16 1.59 1.58 3.07
C ALA A 16 2.68 0.51 2.90
N VAL A 17 3.91 0.91 2.53
CA VAL A 17 5.05 -0.02 2.38
C VAL A 17 5.40 -0.68 3.71
N ARG A 18 5.47 0.10 4.81
CA ARG A 18 5.72 -0.47 6.15
C ARG A 18 4.66 -1.48 6.54
N LEU A 19 3.38 -1.13 6.36
CA LEU A 19 2.26 -2.03 6.66
C LEU A 19 2.34 -3.32 5.83
N VAL A 20 2.70 -3.26 4.55
CA VAL A 20 2.82 -4.45 3.70
C VAL A 20 3.95 -5.34 4.20
N GLN A 21 5.09 -4.76 4.59
CA GLN A 21 6.21 -5.51 5.13
C GLN A 21 5.88 -6.18 6.47
N GLU A 22 5.17 -5.47 7.36
CA GLU A 22 4.74 -6.01 8.65
C GLU A 22 3.73 -7.15 8.48
N CYS A 23 2.76 -6.99 7.58
CA CYS A 23 1.76 -8.01 7.31
C CYS A 23 2.27 -9.14 6.41
N GLN A 24 3.38 -8.98 5.68
CA GLN A 24 3.84 -9.97 4.70
C GLN A 24 4.01 -11.37 5.31
N ALA A 25 4.39 -11.48 6.58
CA ALA A 25 4.56 -12.76 7.27
C ALA A 25 3.24 -13.50 7.55
N ASP A 26 2.11 -12.78 7.62
CA ASP A 26 0.77 -13.34 7.89
C ASP A 26 0.04 -13.79 6.61
N TYR A 27 0.49 -13.39 5.42
CA TYR A 27 -0.16 -13.74 4.16
C TYR A 27 0.73 -14.66 3.30
N ALA A 28 0.12 -15.67 2.69
CA ALA A 28 0.78 -16.58 1.75
C ALA A 28 1.23 -15.89 0.45
N SER A 29 0.83 -14.63 0.22
CA SER A 29 1.16 -13.87 -0.99
C SER A 29 1.20 -12.39 -0.71
N LEU A 30 2.13 -11.69 -1.37
CA LEU A 30 2.26 -10.23 -1.29
C LEU A 30 0.98 -9.53 -1.76
N TRP A 31 0.29 -10.11 -2.75
CA TRP A 31 -0.99 -9.61 -3.26
C TRP A 31 -2.07 -9.60 -2.17
N GLY A 32 -2.20 -10.68 -1.38
CA GLY A 32 -3.16 -10.75 -0.28
C GLY A 32 -2.86 -9.77 0.86
N ALA A 33 -1.58 -9.51 1.13
CA ALA A 33 -1.18 -8.45 2.06
C ALA A 33 -1.57 -7.07 1.53
N CYS A 34 -1.32 -6.77 0.25
CA CYS A 34 -1.72 -5.52 -0.39
C CYS A 34 -3.25 -5.33 -0.41
N GLU A 35 -4.03 -6.36 -0.75
CA GLU A 35 -5.50 -6.34 -0.72
C GLU A 35 -6.05 -6.00 0.66
N SER A 36 -5.42 -6.52 1.70
CA SER A 36 -5.83 -6.27 3.10
C SER A 36 -5.44 -4.87 3.58
N ILE A 37 -4.50 -4.19 2.91
CA ILE A 37 -3.98 -2.86 3.28
C ILE A 37 -4.60 -1.74 2.45
N ALA A 38 -4.95 -1.99 1.19
CA ALA A 38 -5.61 -1.02 0.32
C ALA A 38 -6.81 -0.31 0.98
N PRO A 39 -7.80 -1.01 1.58
CA PRO A 39 -8.92 -0.34 2.26
C PRO A 39 -8.48 0.46 3.50
N LYS A 40 -7.35 0.13 4.15
CA LYS A 40 -6.80 0.87 5.30
C LYS A 40 -6.16 2.21 4.89
N ILE A 41 -5.72 2.31 3.65
CA ILE A 41 -5.14 3.53 3.06
C ILE A 41 -6.20 4.35 2.29
N GLY A 42 -7.39 3.80 2.07
CA GLY A 42 -8.42 4.42 1.22
C GLY A 42 -8.08 4.28 -0.27
N CYS A 43 -7.34 3.24 -0.64
CA CYS A 43 -7.03 2.89 -2.02
C CYS A 43 -7.77 1.59 -2.39
N SER A 44 -8.09 1.42 -3.67
CA SER A 44 -8.39 0.08 -4.22
C SER A 44 -7.07 -0.53 -4.68
N VAL A 45 -6.88 -1.84 -4.46
CA VAL A 45 -5.87 -2.60 -5.21
C VAL A 45 -6.20 -2.60 -6.70
#